data_AF-A0A5Q8CMG7-F1
#
_entry.id   AF-A0A5Q8CMG7-F1
#
_cell.length_a   1.000
_cell.length_b   1.000
_cell.length_c   1.000
_cell.angle_alpha   90.00
_cell.angle_beta   90.00
_cell.angle_gamma   90.00
#
_symmetry.space_group_name_H-M   'P 1'
#
loop_
_entity.id
_entity.type
_entity.pdbx_description
1 polymer ?
#
loop_
_entity_poly.entity_id
_entity_poly.type
_entity_poly.pdbx_seq_one_letter_code
_entity_poly.pdbx_strand_id
1 'polypeptide(L)' 'DISVAALKSADEVFITSTAGGIMPVTMIDGAPVADGKVGAITERLMRLYWQKHEDPAWSSAVRYG' A
#
# COMPACT_ATOMS: atom_id res chain seq x y z
N ASP A 1 -9.40 -10.63 -15.53
CA ASP A 1 -10.02 -9.56 -14.73
C ASP A 1 -10.21 -9.96 -13.29
N ILE A 2 -10.10 -8.98 -12.38
CA ILE A 2 -10.52 -9.11 -10.99
C ILE A 2 -11.96 -8.62 -10.91
N SER A 3 -12.86 -9.44 -10.37
CA SER A 3 -14.26 -9.05 -10.22
C SER A 3 -14.46 -8.10 -9.04
N VAL A 4 -15.55 -7.32 -9.07
CA VAL A 4 -15.95 -6.49 -7.92
C VAL A 4 -16.19 -7.35 -6.68
N ALA A 5 -16.75 -8.55 -6.85
CA ALA A 5 -16.96 -9.48 -5.74
C ALA A 5 -15.64 -9.92 -5.09
N ALA A 6 -14.63 -10.25 -5.91
CA ALA A 6 -13.31 -10.63 -5.40
C ALA A 6 -12.62 -9.49 -4.64
N LEU A 7 -12.78 -8.24 -5.11
CA LEU A 7 -12.28 -7.06 -4.39
C LEU A 7 -12.98 -6.89 -3.02
N LYS A 8 -14.31 -7.04 -2.98
CA LYS A 8 -15.10 -6.88 -1.76
C LYS A 8 -14.88 -8.01 -0.74
N SER A 9 -14.40 -9.17 -1.18
CA SER A 9 -14.09 -10.32 -0.32
C SER A 9 -12.59 -10.47 -0.01
N ALA A 10 -11.76 -9.47 -0.33
CA ALA A 10 -10.33 -9.54 -0.08
C ALA A 10 -10.01 -9.38 1.42
N ASP A 11 -8.94 -10.06 1.87
CA ASP A 11 -8.44 -9.95 3.25
C ASP A 11 -7.77 -8.58 3.50
N GLU A 12 -7.14 -8.01 2.47
CA GLU A 12 -6.47 -6.71 2.52
C GLU A 12 -6.63 -5.99 1.17
N VAL A 13 -6.76 -4.66 1.19
CA VAL A 13 -6.79 -3.82 -0.01
C VAL A 13 -5.88 -2.60 0.21
N PHE A 14 -5.14 -2.22 -0.83
CA PHE A 14 -4.35 -0.99 -0.83
C PHE A 14 -4.34 -0.37 -2.23
N ILE A 15 -4.07 0.93 -2.29
CA ILE A 15 -3.80 1.67 -3.52
C ILE A 15 -2.34 2.12 -3.51
N THR A 16 -1.76 2.32 -4.69
CA THR A 16 -0.37 2.79 -4.83
C THR A 16 -0.28 3.95 -5.82
N SER A 17 0.54 4.94 -5.48
CA SER A 17 0.84 6.10 -6.32
C SER A 17 2.20 6.66 -5.94
N THR A 18 2.91 7.32 -6.86
CA THR A 18 4.12 8.09 -6.53
C THR A 18 3.81 9.14 -5.47
N ALA A 19 2.65 9.80 -5.56
CA ALA A 19 2.13 10.67 -4.52
C ALA A 19 1.40 9.82 -3.47
N GLY A 20 2.15 9.27 -2.51
CA GLY A 20 1.60 8.58 -1.34
C GLY A 20 2.18 7.21 -1.03
N GLY A 21 2.87 6.58 -1.98
CA GLY A 21 3.41 5.22 -1.82
C GLY A 21 2.30 4.19 -1.70
N ILE A 22 2.45 3.24 -0.76
CA ILE A 22 1.43 2.23 -0.42
C ILE A 22 0.45 2.83 0.58
N MET A 23 -0.84 2.86 0.23
CA MET A 23 -1.91 3.43 1.05
C MET A 23 -2.99 2.37 1.32
N PRO A 24 -3.23 1.96 2.58
CA PRO A 24 -4.21 0.94 2.91
C PRO A 24 -5.65 1.43 2.70
N VAL A 25 -6.53 0.52 2.30
CA VAL A 25 -7.99 0.71 2.21
C VAL A 25 -8.64 -0.25 3.18
N THR A 26 -9.27 0.28 4.23
CA THR A 26 -9.94 -0.52 5.27
C THR A 26 -11.46 -0.56 5.13
N MET A 27 -12.03 0.16 4.16
CA MET A 27 -13.47 0.22 3.92
C MET A 27 -13.77 0.46 2.43
N ILE A 28 -14.74 -0.27 1.88
CA ILE A 28 -15.23 -0.15 0.50
C ILE A 28 -16.76 -0.05 0.53
N ASP A 29 -17.32 0.97 -0.11
CA ASP A 29 -18.77 1.21 -0.15
C ASP A 29 -19.45 1.21 1.23
N GLY A 30 -18.75 1.70 2.27
CA GLY A 30 -19.24 1.72 3.65
C GLY A 30 -19.16 0.38 4.40
N ALA A 31 -18.70 -0.69 3.75
CA ALA A 31 -18.43 -1.98 4.39
C ALA A 31 -16.94 -2.13 4.73
N PRO A 32 -16.58 -2.64 5.93
CA PRO A 32 -15.19 -2.89 6.27
C PRO A 32 -14.57 -3.94 5.35
N VAL A 33 -13.29 -3.75 4.99
CA VAL A 33 -12.47 -4.81 4.39
C VAL A 33 -12.02 -5.72 5.52
N ALA A 34 -12.39 -7.00 5.47
CA ALA A 34 -12.16 -7.97 6.53
C ALA A 34 -12.56 -7.45 7.93
N ASP A 35 -11.60 -7.24 8.84
CA ASP A 35 -11.83 -6.73 10.20
C ASP A 35 -11.73 -5.20 10.33
N GLY A 36 -11.62 -4.49 9.19
CA GLY A 36 -11.54 -3.03 9.13
C GLY A 36 -10.19 -2.45 9.55
N LYS A 37 -9.15 -3.29 9.68
CA LYS A 37 -7.79 -2.86 10.05
C LYS A 37 -6.83 -3.01 8.88
N VAL A 38 -5.68 -2.35 9.00
CA VAL A 38 -4.57 -2.58 8.07
C VAL A 38 -4.00 -3.96 8.35
N GLY A 39 -3.95 -4.81 7.32
CA GLY A 39 -3.40 -6.15 7.47
C GLY A 39 -1.87 -6.19 7.39
N ALA A 40 -1.31 -7.31 7.85
CA ALA A 40 0.12 -7.47 8.04
C ALA A 40 0.92 -7.43 6.73
N ILE A 41 0.32 -7.83 5.60
CA ILE A 41 1.00 -7.79 4.30
C ILE A 41 1.12 -6.34 3.84
N THR A 42 0.05 -5.56 3.93
CA THR A 42 0.02 -4.15 3.56
C THR A 42 0.98 -3.34 4.43
N GLU A 43 1.00 -3.57 5.75
CA GLU A 43 1.99 -2.93 6.63
C GLU A 43 3.43 -3.27 6.24
N ARG A 44 3.71 -4.54 5.89
CA ARG A 44 5.03 -4.96 5.43
C ARG A 44 5.40 -4.27 4.13
N LEU A 45 4.47 -4.15 3.18
CA LEU A 45 4.69 -3.47 1.91
C LEU A 45 4.95 -1.98 2.10
N MET A 46 4.21 -1.30 2.99
CA MET A 46 4.47 0.09 3.35
C MET A 46 5.90 0.29 3.86
N ARG A 47 6.37 -0.56 4.78
CA ARG A 47 7.75 -0.48 5.30
C ARG A 47 8.79 -0.73 4.21
N LEU A 48 8.62 -1.78 3.40
CA LEU A 48 9.57 -2.12 2.33
C LEU A 48 9.63 -1.03 1.25
N TYR A 49 8.50 -0.43 0.90
CA TYR A 49 8.43 0.68 -0.06
C TYR A 49 9.29 1.87 0.40
N TRP A 50 9.17 2.28 1.66
CA TRP A 50 9.97 3.39 2.18
C TRP A 50 11.45 3.02 2.37
N GLN A 51 11.77 1.80 2.79
CA GLN A 51 13.16 1.32 2.81
C GLN A 51 13.82 1.41 1.43
N LYS A 52 13.05 1.17 0.35
CA LYS A 52 13.58 1.31 -1.01
C LYS A 52 13.90 2.75 -1.42
N HIS A 53 13.34 3.76 -0.75
CA HIS A 53 13.72 5.15 -1.02
C HIS A 53 15.11 5.49 -0.44
N GLU A 54 15.55 4.76 0.58
CA GLU A 54 16.88 4.92 1.20
C GLU A 54 17.95 4.05 0.53
N ASP A 55 17.55 3.06 -0.26
CA ASP A 55 18.44 2.12 -0.95
C ASP A 55 19.12 2.78 -2.16
N PRO A 56 20.46 2.94 -2.18
CA PRO A 56 21.18 3.56 -3.30
C PRO A 56 21.06 2.81 -4.63
N ALA A 57 20.63 1.54 -4.62
CA ALA A 57 20.31 0.82 -5.85
C ALA A 57 19.02 1.32 -6.53
N TRP A 58 18.18 2.07 -5.79
CA TRP A 58 16.86 2.55 -6.23
C TRP A 58 16.68 4.06 -6.05
N SER A 59 17.63 4.76 -5.42
CA SER A 59 17.61 6.21 -5.25
C SER A 59 19.00 6.84 -5.44
N SER A 60 18.99 8.11 -5.85
CA SER A 60 20.21 8.91 -6.02
C SER A 60 20.12 10.16 -5.13
N ALA A 61 21.10 10.35 -4.24
CA ALA A 61 21.14 11.52 -3.36
C ALA A 61 21.36 12.82 -4.16
N VAL A 62 20.50 13.82 -3.91
CA VAL A 62 20.64 15.16 -4.51
C VAL A 62 21.64 15.98 -3.68
N ARG A 63 22.64 16.56 -4.34
CA ARG A 63 23.59 17.50 -3.71
C ARG A 63 23.06 18.92 -3.88
N TYR A 64 22.70 19.57 -2.78
CA TYR A 64 22.04 20.88 -2.82
C TYR A 64 22.98 22.09 -2.89
N GLY A 65 24.30 21.89 -2.84
CA GLY A 65 25.30 22.96 -2.90
C GLY A 65 25.51 23.66 -1.56
#